data_AF-A0A8T9QBE6-F1
#
_entry.id   AF-A0A8T9QBE6-F1
#
_cell.length_a   1.000
_cell.length_b   1.000
_cell.length_c   1.000
_cell.angle_alpha   90.00
_cell.angle_beta   90.00
_cell.angle_gamma   90.00
#
_symmetry.space_group_name_H-M   'P 1'
#
loop_
_entity.id
_entity.type
_entity.pdbx_description
1 polymer ?
#
loop_
_entity_poly.entity_id
_entity_poly.type
_entity_poly.pdbx_seq_one_letter_code
_entity_poly.pdbx_strand_id
1 'polypeptide(L)'
;MELTLRLLNRVFEHQPQLVSRLHGPTQPLLQHLAKRTHDALRQTEKLHTDYHLELTEAIQTLLQRLWQSGAAPLARELGVPKTFGV
;
A
#
# COMPACT_ATOMS: atom_id res chain seq x y z
N MET A 1 9.74 -9.19 -3.10
CA MET A 1 8.72 -8.13 -3.16
C MET A 1 7.29 -8.64 -3.14
N GLU A 2 6.97 -9.67 -3.92
CA GLU A 2 5.62 -10.21 -4.03
C GLU A 2 4.97 -10.58 -2.68
N LEU A 3 5.68 -11.28 -1.78
CA LEU A 3 5.16 -11.61 -0.45
C LEU A 3 4.78 -10.37 0.36
N THR A 4 5.58 -9.30 0.30
CA THR A 4 5.28 -8.04 1.01
C THR A 4 4.00 -7.42 0.48
N LEU A 5 3.83 -7.32 -0.83
CA LEU A 5 2.61 -6.80 -1.45
C LEU A 5 1.39 -7.64 -1.07
N ARG A 6 1.55 -8.98 -1.05
CA ARG A 6 0.49 -9.91 -0.65
C ARG A 6 0.07 -9.70 0.81
N LEU A 7 1.03 -9.58 1.73
CA LEU A 7 0.74 -9.37 3.15
C LEU A 7 0.07 -8.02 3.42
N LEU A 8 0.53 -6.94 2.76
CA LEU A 8 -0.11 -5.62 2.89
C LEU A 8 -1.57 -5.67 2.41
N ASN A 9 -1.81 -6.29 1.25
CA ASN A 9 -3.15 -6.50 0.74
C ASN A 9 -4.04 -7.30 1.71
N ARG A 10 -3.49 -8.36 2.31
CA ARG A 10 -4.22 -9.19 3.29
C ARG A 10 -4.66 -8.40 4.52
N VAL A 11 -3.90 -7.40 4.98
CA VAL A 11 -4.34 -6.57 6.12
C VAL A 11 -5.63 -5.81 5.77
N PHE A 12 -5.70 -5.21 4.57
CA PHE A 12 -6.92 -4.52 4.14
C PHE A 12 -8.10 -5.46 3.94
N GLU A 13 -7.87 -6.69 3.46
CA GLU A 13 -8.92 -7.71 3.28
C GLU A 13 -9.49 -8.22 4.61
N HIS A 14 -8.62 -8.56 5.55
CA HIS A 14 -8.99 -9.28 6.77
C HIS A 14 -9.26 -8.37 7.96
N GLN A 15 -8.82 -7.11 7.92
CA GLN A 15 -8.99 -6.15 9.01
C GLN A 15 -9.65 -4.82 8.55
N PRO A 16 -10.79 -4.86 7.82
CA PRO A 16 -11.40 -3.66 7.25
C PRO A 16 -11.81 -2.64 8.32
N GLN A 17 -12.19 -3.11 9.51
CA GLN A 17 -12.59 -2.26 10.63
C GLN A 17 -11.40 -1.43 11.15
N LEU A 18 -10.24 -2.06 11.35
CA LEU A 18 -9.02 -1.41 11.86
C LEU A 18 -8.41 -0.43 10.86
N VAL A 19 -8.62 -0.65 9.56
CA VAL A 19 -8.09 0.23 8.50
C VAL A 19 -9.08 1.31 8.06
N SER A 20 -10.32 1.29 8.53
CA SER A 20 -11.39 2.19 8.02
C SER A 20 -11.19 3.66 8.37
N ARG A 21 -10.64 3.98 9.55
CA ARG A 21 -10.52 5.35 10.06
C ARG A 21 -9.19 5.58 10.75
N LEU A 22 -8.66 6.78 10.55
CA LEU A 22 -7.48 7.27 11.25
C LEU A 22 -7.88 7.84 12.61
N HIS A 23 -7.57 7.12 13.68
CA HIS A 23 -7.71 7.59 15.06
C HIS A 23 -6.62 6.99 15.94
N GLY A 24 -6.43 7.50 17.16
CA GLY A 24 -5.27 7.19 18.01
C GLY A 24 -4.87 5.71 18.07
N PRO A 25 -5.79 4.77 18.38
CA PRO A 25 -5.48 3.34 18.39
C PRO A 25 -5.02 2.72 17.06
N THR A 26 -5.56 3.17 15.93
CA THR A 26 -5.24 2.62 14.60
C THR A 26 -4.09 3.35 13.91
N GLN A 27 -3.70 4.51 14.43
CA GLN A 27 -2.67 5.37 13.84
C GLN A 27 -1.33 4.66 13.62
N PRO A 28 -0.75 3.89 14.57
CA PRO A 28 0.52 3.20 14.33
C PRO A 28 0.43 2.17 13.19
N LEU A 29 -0.68 1.42 13.11
CA LEU A 29 -0.92 0.47 12.03
C LEU A 29 -1.02 1.17 10.67
N LEU A 30 -1.82 2.24 10.59
CA LEU A 30 -2.02 2.99 9.35
C LEU A 30 -0.73 3.68 8.87
N GLN A 31 0.07 4.23 9.79
CA GLN A 31 1.40 4.76 9.50
C GLN A 31 2.33 3.68 8.96
N HIS A 32 2.31 2.50 9.58
CA HIS A 32 3.09 1.37 9.11
C HIS A 32 2.68 0.95 7.70
N LEU A 33 1.37 0.80 7.44
CA LEU A 33 0.86 0.41 6.12
C LEU A 33 1.24 1.43 5.03
N ALA A 34 1.11 2.73 5.30
CA ALA A 34 1.51 3.78 4.36
C ALA A 34 3.03 3.73 4.08
N LYS A 35 3.86 3.64 5.12
CA LYS A 35 5.32 3.57 4.99
C LYS A 35 5.78 2.32 4.24
N ARG A 36 5.23 1.15 4.57
CA ARG A 36 5.59 -0.10 3.89
C ARG A 36 5.13 -0.14 2.45
N THR A 37 4.01 0.50 2.13
CA THR A 37 3.59 0.67 0.73
C THR A 37 4.58 1.57 -0.03
N HIS A 38 4.97 2.71 0.54
CA HIS A 38 5.98 3.59 -0.04
C HIS A 38 7.32 2.85 -0.30
N ASP A 39 7.82 2.13 0.70
CA ASP A 39 9.07 1.36 0.58
C ASP A 39 8.96 0.28 -0.51
N ALA A 40 7.82 -0.42 -0.59
CA ALA A 40 7.60 -1.48 -1.57
C ALA A 40 7.58 -0.95 -3.01
N LEU A 41 7.00 0.24 -3.24
CA LEU A 41 7.02 0.89 -4.55
C LEU A 41 8.45 1.24 -4.97
N ARG A 42 9.22 1.88 -4.09
CA ARG A 42 10.63 2.22 -4.35
C ARG A 42 11.51 0.99 -4.58
N GLN A 43 11.17 -0.14 -3.97
CA GLN A 43 11.86 -1.40 -4.22
C GLN A 43 11.44 -1.99 -5.58
N THR A 44 10.18 -1.84 -5.96
CA THR A 44 9.66 -2.29 -7.27
C THR A 44 10.31 -1.51 -8.41
N GLU A 45 10.47 -0.20 -8.30
CA GLU A 45 11.13 0.66 -9.31
C GLU A 45 12.57 0.22 -9.65
N LYS A 46 13.22 -0.56 -8.78
CA LYS A 46 14.58 -1.07 -9.00
C LYS A 46 14.61 -2.43 -9.71
N LEU A 47 13.44 -3.04 -9.93
CA LEU A 47 13.34 -4.33 -10.58
C LEU A 47 13.38 -4.16 -12.11
N HIS A 48 13.60 -5.28 -12.81
CA HIS A 48 13.47 -5.31 -14.27
C HIS A 48 12.02 -5.03 -14.68
N THR A 49 11.81 -4.41 -15.84
CA THR A 49 10.48 -4.00 -16.33
C THR A 49 9.48 -5.15 -16.41
N ASP A 50 9.93 -6.38 -16.68
CA ASP A 50 9.05 -7.56 -16.70
C ASP A 50 8.39 -7.82 -15.35
N TYR A 51 9.12 -7.58 -14.24
CA TYR A 51 8.55 -7.68 -12.90
C TYR A 51 7.53 -6.58 -12.61
N HIS A 52 7.61 -5.44 -13.30
CA HIS A 52 6.58 -4.40 -13.14
C HIS A 52 5.25 -4.92 -13.68
N LEU A 53 5.25 -5.61 -14.82
CA LEU A 53 4.04 -6.20 -15.40
C LEU A 53 3.44 -7.26 -14.45
N GLU A 54 4.26 -8.17 -13.93
CA GLU A 54 3.81 -9.21 -12.99
C GLU A 54 3.23 -8.65 -11.69
N LEU A 55 3.81 -7.57 -11.17
CA LEU A 55 3.40 -6.99 -9.89
C LEU A 55 2.30 -5.92 -10.02
N THR A 56 1.98 -5.48 -11.24
CA THR A 56 1.06 -4.36 -11.49
C THR A 56 -0.29 -4.59 -10.82
N GLU A 57 -0.90 -5.76 -10.98
CA GLU A 57 -2.22 -6.04 -10.41
C GLU A 57 -2.21 -5.96 -8.87
N ALA A 58 -1.22 -6.57 -8.24
CA ALA A 58 -1.08 -6.58 -6.78
C ALA A 58 -0.82 -5.17 -6.22
N ILE A 59 -0.02 -4.36 -6.92
CA ILE A 59 0.28 -2.98 -6.55
C ILE A 59 -0.96 -2.09 -6.73
N GLN A 60 -1.66 -2.19 -7.85
CA GLN A 60 -2.87 -1.41 -8.10
C GLN A 60 -3.95 -1.70 -7.05
N THR A 61 -4.14 -2.98 -6.73
CA THR A 61 -5.07 -3.41 -5.67
C THR A 61 -4.67 -2.81 -4.31
N LEU A 62 -3.37 -2.83 -3.98
CA LEU A 62 -2.85 -2.25 -2.74
C LEU A 62 -3.09 -0.73 -2.70
N LEU A 63 -2.78 -0.02 -3.77
CA LEU A 63 -2.95 1.43 -3.87
C LEU A 63 -4.41 1.82 -3.73
N GLN A 64 -5.32 1.12 -4.42
CA GLN A 64 -6.75 1.35 -4.31
C GLN A 64 -7.22 1.19 -2.85
N ARG A 65 -6.85 0.09 -2.19
CA ARG A 65 -7.22 -0.17 -0.79
C ARG A 65 -6.65 0.87 0.16
N LEU A 66 -5.38 1.24 -0.02
CA LEU A 66 -4.72 2.25 0.79
C LEU A 66 -5.44 3.60 0.68
N TRP A 67 -5.77 4.04 -0.53
CA TRP A 67 -6.44 5.32 -0.79
C TRP A 67 -7.92 5.35 -0.40
N GLN A 68 -8.57 4.19 -0.28
CA GLN A 68 -9.93 4.05 0.26
C GLN A 68 -9.95 3.87 1.79
N SER A 69 -8.79 3.70 2.43
CA SER A 69 -8.67 3.48 3.87
C SER A 69 -8.42 4.77 4.66
N GLY A 70 -8.43 4.65 5.99
CA GLY A 70 -7.98 5.70 6.90
C GLY A 70 -6.52 6.11 6.72
N ALA A 71 -5.69 5.31 6.04
CA ALA A 71 -4.28 5.67 5.78
C ALA A 71 -4.11 6.68 4.63
N ALA A 72 -5.18 7.06 3.91
CA ALA A 72 -5.08 7.97 2.75
C ALA A 72 -4.38 9.32 3.04
N PRO A 73 -4.59 10.00 4.19
CA PRO A 73 -3.84 11.22 4.52
C PRO A 73 -2.34 10.97 4.68
N LEU A 74 -1.96 9.86 5.33
CA LEU A 74 -0.57 9.48 5.56
C LEU A 74 0.13 9.07 4.25
N ALA A 75 -0.59 8.37 3.38
CA ALA A 75 -0.11 8.04 2.04
C ALA A 75 0.16 9.30 1.21
N ARG A 76 -0.69 10.33 1.34
CA ARG A 76 -0.50 11.64 0.70
C ARG A 76 0.75 12.35 1.20
N GLU A 77 0.97 12.38 2.52
CA GLU A 77 2.15 13.01 3.12
C GLU A 77 3.46 12.35 2.67
N LEU A 78 3.44 11.03 2.46
CA LEU A 78 4.58 10.26 1.96
C LEU A 78 4.76 10.30 0.43
N GLY A 79 3.89 11.00 -0.30
CA GLY A 79 3.95 11.08 -1.75
C GLY A 79 3.68 9.74 -2.47
N VAL A 80 2.91 8.83 -1.85
CA VAL A 80 2.51 7.57 -2.49
C VAL A 80 1.56 7.87 -3.65
N PRO A 81 1.79 7.34 -4.86
CA PRO A 81 0.89 7.57 -6.00
C PRO A 81 -0.47 6.89 -5.79
N LYS A 82 -1.50 7.35 -6.52
CA LYS A 82 -2.84 6.72 -6.53
C LYS A 82 -2.92 5.51 -7.44
N THR A 83 -2.09 5.49 -8.46
CA THR A 83 -2.04 4.45 -9.49
C THR A 83 -0.58 4.14 -9.80
N PHE A 84 -0.29 2.88 -10.07
CA PHE A 84 1.01 2.43 -10.57
C PHE A 84 0.94 2.36 -12.09
N GLY A 85 1.74 3.21 -12.76
CA GLY A 85 1.89 3.19 -14.21
C GLY A 85 3.21 2.54 -14.57
N VAL A 86 3.18 1.69 -15.60
CA VAL A 86 4.36 1.23 -16.33
C VAL A 86 4.57 2.14 -17.53
#